data_AF-A0A660LY53-F1
#
_entry.id   AF-A0A660LY53-F1
#
_cell.length_a   1.000
_cell.length_b   1.000
_cell.length_c   1.000
_cell.angle_alpha   90.00
_cell.angle_beta   90.00
_cell.angle_gamma   90.00
#
_symmetry.space_group_name_H-M   'P 1'
#
loop_
_entity.id
_entity.type
_entity.pdbx_description
1 polymer ?
#
loop_
_entity_poly.entity_id
_entity_poly.type
_entity_poly.pdbx_seq_one_letter_code
_entity_poly.pdbx_strand_id
1 'polypeptide(L)'
;MFKYAIVRRPSHSLIDGISQTPEMGKPDYDLALQQHDRYVEILRECGLEVTVLEANEDYPDSVFIEDNALCTPRGVAILSRPGAESRR
;
A
#
# COMPACT_ATOMS: atom_id res chain seq x y z
N MET A 1 11.09 -2.16 18.90
CA MET A 1 10.39 -3.18 18.09
C MET A 1 9.05 -2.59 17.66
N PHE A 2 8.63 -2.79 16.41
CA PHE A 2 7.33 -2.31 15.92
C PHE A 2 6.18 -3.12 16.54
N LYS A 3 5.01 -2.50 16.65
CA LYS A 3 3.79 -3.12 17.22
C LYS A 3 2.62 -3.15 16.24
N TYR A 4 2.58 -2.18 15.32
CA TYR A 4 1.47 -1.95 14.43
C TYR A 4 1.96 -1.87 12.99
N ALA A 5 1.12 -2.30 12.06
CA ALA A 5 1.25 -2.00 10.64
C ALA A 5 -0.10 -1.52 10.10
N ILE A 6 -0.04 -0.59 9.15
CA ILE A 6 -1.18 -0.21 8.34
C ILE A 6 -0.84 -0.69 6.94
N VAL A 7 -1.82 -1.21 6.22
CA VAL A 7 -1.71 -1.60 4.81
C VAL A 7 -3.01 -1.23 4.12
N ARG A 8 -3.04 -1.20 2.79
CA ARG A 8 -4.27 -1.01 2.02
C ARG A 8 -4.39 -2.09 0.97
N ARG A 9 -5.58 -2.68 0.83
CA ARG A 9 -5.87 -3.69 -0.18
C ARG A 9 -5.66 -3.10 -1.60
N PRO A 10 -5.01 -3.83 -2.52
CA PRO A 10 -4.93 -3.42 -3.93
C PRO A 10 -6.32 -3.16 -4.52
N SER A 11 -6.48 -2.05 -5.25
CA SER A 11 -7.66 -1.78 -6.07
C SER A 11 -7.57 -2.50 -7.41
N HIS A 12 -8.70 -2.73 -8.08
CA HIS A 12 -8.68 -3.23 -9.46
C HIS A 12 -8.00 -2.25 -10.39
N SER A 13 -8.12 -0.96 -10.10
CA SER A 13 -7.44 0.11 -10.82
C SER A 13 -5.91 0.09 -10.71
N LEU A 14 -5.30 -0.76 -9.86
CA LEU A 14 -3.84 -0.94 -9.77
C LEU A 14 -3.17 -1.23 -11.13
N ILE A 15 -3.88 -1.87 -12.06
CA ILE A 15 -3.37 -2.17 -13.40
C ILE A 15 -3.04 -0.91 -14.22
N ASP A 16 -3.55 0.24 -13.80
CA ASP A 16 -3.33 1.57 -14.38
C ASP A 16 -2.47 2.47 -13.48
N GLY A 17 -1.79 1.88 -12.48
CA GLY A 17 -0.85 2.57 -11.59
C GLY A 17 0.40 3.10 -12.29
N ILE A 18 1.12 3.99 -11.61
CA ILE A 18 2.33 4.60 -12.14
C ILE A 18 3.46 3.56 -12.18
N SER A 19 4.05 3.35 -13.35
CA SER A 19 5.21 2.45 -13.53
C SER A 19 6.41 3.20 -14.11
N GLN A 20 7.59 2.93 -13.56
CA GLN A 20 8.88 3.39 -14.12
C GLN A 20 9.42 2.44 -15.20
N THR A 21 8.81 1.27 -15.35
CA THR A 21 9.22 0.19 -16.26
C THR A 21 8.00 -0.40 -16.98
N PRO A 22 7.27 0.40 -17.78
CA PRO A 22 6.05 -0.04 -18.46
C PRO A 22 6.27 -1.19 -19.45
N GLU A 23 7.50 -1.38 -19.94
CA GLU A 23 7.88 -2.47 -20.82
C GLU A 23 7.80 -3.87 -20.17
N MET A 24 7.77 -3.94 -18.84
CA MET A 24 7.56 -5.20 -18.10
C MET A 24 6.08 -5.63 -18.04
N GLY A 25 5.18 -4.85 -18.63
CA GLY A 25 3.74 -5.12 -18.65
C GLY A 25 3.00 -4.52 -17.46
N LYS A 26 1.71 -4.86 -17.38
CA LYS A 26 0.82 -4.42 -16.30
C LYS A 26 0.79 -5.47 -15.18
N PRO A 27 0.52 -5.06 -13.93
CA PRO A 27 0.21 -6.00 -12.85
C PRO A 27 -0.94 -6.95 -13.23
N ASP A 28 -0.80 -8.22 -12.86
CA ASP A 28 -1.91 -9.16 -12.78
C ASP A 28 -2.64 -8.90 -11.44
N TYR A 29 -3.90 -8.47 -11.50
CA TYR A 29 -4.67 -8.09 -10.32
C TYR A 29 -4.87 -9.25 -9.35
N ASP A 30 -5.25 -10.42 -9.85
CA ASP A 30 -5.54 -11.58 -8.99
C ASP A 30 -4.26 -12.09 -8.32
N LEU A 31 -3.14 -12.06 -9.04
CA LEU A 31 -1.84 -12.38 -8.48
C LEU A 31 -1.38 -11.32 -7.46
N ALA A 32 -1.53 -10.04 -7.76
CA ALA A 32 -1.18 -8.95 -6.83
C ALA A 32 -2.00 -9.04 -5.53
N LEU A 33 -3.27 -9.43 -5.63
CA LEU A 33 -4.13 -9.63 -4.47
C LEU A 33 -3.65 -10.79 -3.60
N GLN A 34 -3.30 -11.93 -4.20
CA GLN A 34 -2.74 -13.08 -3.48
C GLN A 34 -1.40 -12.75 -2.82
N GLN A 35 -0.53 -12.01 -3.52
CA GLN A 35 0.76 -11.55 -2.98
C GLN A 35 0.56 -10.61 -1.79
N HIS A 36 -0.39 -9.68 -1.89
CA HIS A 36 -0.71 -8.76 -0.80
C HIS A 36 -1.31 -9.50 0.40
N ASP A 37 -2.24 -10.42 0.19
CA ASP A 37 -2.82 -11.22 1.28
C ASP A 37 -1.71 -12.01 2.01
N ARG A 38 -0.76 -12.61 1.27
CA ARG A 38 0.41 -13.28 1.89
C ARG A 38 1.33 -12.31 2.64
N TYR A 39 1.54 -11.10 2.11
CA TYR A 39 2.31 -10.05 2.81
C TYR A 39 1.68 -9.68 4.16
N VAL A 40 0.35 -9.53 4.19
CA VAL A 40 -0.40 -9.24 5.43
C VAL A 40 -0.30 -10.38 6.45
N GLU A 41 -0.38 -11.63 5.99
CA GLU A 41 -0.18 -12.80 6.86
C GLU A 41 1.21 -12.77 7.51
N ILE A 42 2.27 -12.53 6.72
CA ILE A 42 3.64 -12.48 7.24
C ILE A 42 3.81 -11.35 8.27
N LEU A 43 3.20 -10.18 8.05
CA LEU A 43 3.23 -9.09 9.04
C LEU A 43 2.58 -9.51 10.37
N ARG A 44 1.48 -10.28 10.32
CA ARG A 44 0.83 -10.83 11.52
C ARG A 44 1.70 -11.92 12.17
N GLU A 45 2.33 -12.79 11.39
CA GLU A 45 3.29 -13.80 11.87
C GLU A 45 4.50 -13.15 12.58
N CYS A 46 4.91 -11.94 12.15
CA CYS A 46 5.90 -11.13 12.85
C CYS A 46 5.40 -10.51 14.18
N GLY A 47 4.16 -10.77 14.59
CA GLY A 47 3.56 -10.29 15.83
C GLY A 47 3.02 -8.86 15.78
N LEU A 48 2.80 -8.30 14.58
CA LEU A 48 2.22 -6.97 14.41
C LEU A 48 0.69 -7.05 14.44
N GLU A 49 0.07 -6.04 15.06
CA GLU A 49 -1.35 -5.76 14.85
C GLU A 49 -1.50 -5.01 13.51
N VAL A 50 -2.15 -5.66 12.54
CA VAL A 50 -2.23 -5.16 11.16
C VAL A 50 -3.62 -4.61 10.85
N THR A 51 -3.70 -3.30 10.63
CA THR A 51 -4.90 -2.62 10.11
C THR A 51 -4.89 -2.65 8.59
N VAL A 52 -5.85 -3.36 8.01
CA VAL A 52 -6.04 -3.43 6.56
C VAL A 52 -7.13 -2.45 6.16
N LEU A 53 -6.78 -1.43 5.37
CA LEU A 53 -7.72 -0.49 4.78
C LEU A 53 -8.33 -1.07 3.50
N GLU A 54 -9.59 -0.73 3.23
CA GLU A 54 -10.27 -1.10 2.00
C GLU A 54 -9.59 -0.50 0.76
N ALA A 55 -9.74 -1.18 -0.37
CA ALA A 55 -9.27 -0.66 -1.66
C ALA A 55 -9.97 0.66 -2.00
N ASN A 56 -9.30 1.53 -2.76
CA ASN A 56 -9.91 2.73 -3.32
C ASN A 56 -9.66 2.77 -4.82
N GLU A 57 -10.73 2.54 -5.59
CA GLU A 57 -10.67 2.47 -7.06
C GLU A 57 -10.30 3.81 -7.70
N ASP A 58 -10.57 4.94 -7.05
CA ASP A 58 -10.19 6.28 -7.53
C ASP A 58 -8.67 6.51 -7.52
N TYR A 59 -7.92 5.67 -6.80
CA TYR A 59 -6.48 5.80 -6.59
C TYR A 59 -5.75 4.47 -6.88
N PRO A 60 -5.34 4.23 -8.14
CA PRO A 60 -4.60 3.03 -8.58
C PRO A 60 -3.42 2.64 -7.68
N ASP A 61 -2.64 3.62 -7.25
CA ASP A 61 -1.43 3.42 -6.44
C ASP A 61 -1.68 3.44 -4.92
N SER A 62 -2.94 3.36 -4.49
CA SER A 62 -3.30 3.52 -3.07
C SER A 62 -2.77 2.41 -2.17
N VAL A 63 -2.46 1.23 -2.71
CA VAL A 63 -1.78 0.13 -2.01
C VAL A 63 -0.43 0.58 -1.40
N PHE A 64 0.25 1.54 -2.03
CA PHE A 64 1.53 2.08 -1.57
C PHE A 64 1.31 3.19 -0.53
N ILE A 65 0.86 2.79 0.67
CA ILE A 65 0.52 3.75 1.73
C ILE A 65 1.73 4.49 2.31
N GLU A 66 2.95 3.97 2.13
CA GLU A 66 4.19 4.51 2.69
C GLU A 66 4.42 5.96 2.25
N ASP A 67 4.08 6.28 1.01
CA ASP A 67 4.26 7.62 0.48
C ASP A 67 3.35 8.67 1.14
N ASN A 68 2.25 8.27 1.77
CA ASN A 68 1.23 9.17 2.32
C ASN A 68 1.48 9.61 3.76
N ALA A 69 2.20 8.81 4.56
CA ALA A 69 2.38 9.10 5.97
C ALA A 69 3.71 8.59 6.52
N LEU A 70 4.39 9.45 7.28
CA LEU A 70 5.57 9.08 8.08
C LEU A 70 5.18 8.97 9.55
N CYS A 71 5.15 7.75 10.08
CA CYS A 71 4.88 7.47 11.48
C CYS A 71 6.19 7.42 12.29
N THR A 72 6.31 8.25 13.33
CA THR A 72 7.53 8.35 14.16
C THR A 72 7.38 7.62 15.49
N PRO A 73 8.49 7.19 16.13
CA PRO A 73 8.43 6.56 17.45
C PRO A 73 7.98 7.50 18.58
N ARG A 74 7.81 8.80 18.31
CA ARG A 74 7.34 9.80 19.27
C ARG A 74 5.82 9.96 19.28
N GLY A 75 5.08 9.08 18.58
CA GLY A 75 3.63 9.16 18.48
C GLY A 75 3.15 10.29 17.56
N VAL A 76 4.01 10.79 16.69
CA VAL A 76 3.66 11.79 15.67
C VAL A 76 3.60 11.11 14.32
N ALA A 77 2.47 11.30 13.60
CA ALA A 77 2.35 10.97 12.19
C ALA A 77 2.38 12.26 11.37
N ILE A 78 3.20 12.28 10.32
CA ILE A 78 3.28 13.39 9.38
C ILE A 78 2.59 12.93 8.11
N LEU A 79 1.48 13.58 7.75
CA LEU A 79 0.84 13.38 6.47
C LEU A 79 1.66 14.08 5.39
N SER A 80 2.03 13.33 4.37
CA SER A 80 2.80 13.87 3.26
C SER A 80 1.87 14.61 2.29
N ARG A 81 2.49 15.15 1.24
CA ARG A 81 1.77 15.63 0.06
C ARG A 81 2.46 15.03 -1.17
N PRO A 82 1.98 13.89 -1.67
CA PRO A 82 2.62 13.18 -2.78
C PRO A 82 2.87 14.09 -3.99
N GLY A 83 4.01 13.86 -4.65
CA GLY A 83 4.44 14.62 -5.82
C GLY A 83 3.56 14.34 -7.04
N ALA A 84 3.17 13.07 -7.24
CA ALA A 84 2.22 12.67 -8.26
C ALA A 84 0.81 13.13 -7.88
N GLU A 85 0.15 13.87 -8.77
CA GLU A 85 -1.19 14.42 -8.49
C GLU A 85 -2.26 13.35 -8.34
N SER A 86 -2.15 12.24 -9.08
CA SER A 86 -3.02 11.07 -8.95
C SER A 86 -2.89 10.32 -7.61
N ARG A 87 -1.93 10.72 -6.76
CA ARG A 87 -1.69 10.12 -5.44
C ARG A 87 -1.90 11.09 -4.28
N ARG A 88 -2.31 12.34 -4.54
CA ARG A 88 -2.46 13.39 -3.52
C ARG A 88 -3.81 13.34 -2.82
#